data_AF-A0A502DK15-F1
#
_entry.id   AF-A0A502DK15-F1
#
_cell.length_a   1.000
_cell.length_b   1.000
_cell.length_c   1.000
_cell.angle_alpha   90.00
_cell.angle_beta   90.00
_cell.angle_gamma   90.00
#
_symmetry.space_group_name_H-M   'P 1'
#
loop_
_entity.id
_entity.type
_entity.pdbx_description
1 polymer ?
#
loop_
_entity_poly.entity_id
_entity_poly.type
_entity_poly.pdbx_seq_one_letter_code
_entity_poly.pdbx_strand_id
1 'polypeptide(L)'
;MAENNQVVSVLNDLLENARDGEYGFKTCAEQVETSNVKQLFASRSAGCAEAARELETLIVQYGGEPASGGTAAGALHRGWVQVKGAVGADSELSILESCEKGEDAAIARYRKALKEELPADVRTVVERQAAGAQKNHDQIRDLRNVARAQN
;
A
#
# COMPACT_ATOMS: atom_id res chain seq x y z
N MET A 1 11.53 -8.49 -25.85
CA MET A 1 12.09 -9.28 -24.72
C MET A 1 12.63 -8.36 -23.62
N ALA A 2 13.52 -7.40 -23.91
CA ALA A 2 14.01 -6.46 -22.89
C ALA A 2 12.93 -5.52 -22.32
N GLU A 3 12.04 -5.00 -23.17
CA GLU A 3 10.94 -4.10 -22.77
C GLU A 3 9.96 -4.78 -21.82
N ASN A 4 9.50 -6.00 -22.12
CA ASN A 4 8.65 -6.78 -21.21
C ASN A 4 9.33 -7.04 -19.86
N ASN A 5 10.63 -7.28 -19.82
CA ASN A 5 11.34 -7.48 -18.55
C ASN A 5 11.30 -6.24 -17.66
N GLN A 6 11.43 -5.04 -18.24
CA GLN A 6 11.29 -3.79 -17.51
C GLN A 6 9.85 -3.61 -16.99
N VAL A 7 8.84 -3.84 -17.83
CA VAL A 7 7.43 -3.79 -17.43
C VAL A 7 7.14 -4.77 -16.29
N VAL A 8 7.59 -6.02 -16.40
CA VAL A 8 7.46 -7.05 -15.37
C VAL A 8 8.16 -6.64 -14.08
N SER A 9 9.35 -6.02 -14.15
CA SER A 9 10.05 -5.53 -12.97
C SER A 9 9.29 -4.41 -12.27
N VAL A 10 8.73 -3.46 -13.02
CA VAL A 10 7.92 -2.36 -12.46
C VAL A 10 6.66 -2.90 -11.81
N LEU A 11 5.94 -3.80 -12.49
CA LEU A 11 4.73 -4.42 -11.96
C LEU A 11 5.01 -5.24 -10.69
N ASN A 12 6.15 -5.93 -10.62
CA ASN A 12 6.54 -6.68 -9.42
C ASN A 12 6.85 -5.76 -8.23
N ASP A 13 7.51 -4.62 -8.44
CA ASP A 13 7.74 -3.62 -7.37
C ASP A 13 6.40 -3.08 -6.83
N LEU A 14 5.43 -2.84 -7.71
CA LEU A 14 4.08 -2.44 -7.31
C LEU A 14 3.30 -3.56 -6.61
N LEU A 15 3.50 -4.81 -7.03
CA LEU A 15 2.86 -5.98 -6.41
C LEU A 15 3.33 -6.17 -4.97
N GLU A 16 4.64 -6.07 -4.72
CA GLU A 16 5.19 -6.12 -3.36
C GLU A 16 4.63 -4.97 -2.51
N ASN A 17 4.58 -3.76 -3.07
CA ASN A 17 3.98 -2.61 -2.41
C ASN A 17 2.50 -2.82 -2.04
N ALA A 18 1.71 -3.40 -2.95
CA ALA A 18 0.30 -3.69 -2.70
C ALA A 18 0.13 -4.71 -1.57
N ARG A 19 0.93 -5.77 -1.53
CA ARG A 19 0.87 -6.79 -0.48
C ARG A 19 1.36 -6.29 0.88
N ASP A 20 2.41 -5.48 0.90
CA ASP A 20 2.87 -4.82 2.12
C ASP A 20 1.78 -3.88 2.66
N GLY A 21 1.08 -3.16 1.78
CA GLY A 21 -0.10 -2.36 2.13
C GLY A 21 -1.25 -3.20 2.69
N GLU A 22 -1.59 -4.32 2.05
CA GLU A 22 -2.64 -5.25 2.52
C GLU A 22 -2.37 -5.71 3.96
N TYR A 23 -1.15 -6.16 4.22
CA TYR A 23 -0.70 -6.58 5.55
C TYR A 23 -0.72 -5.42 6.56
N GLY A 24 -0.12 -4.28 6.19
CA GLY A 24 -0.03 -3.12 7.07
C GLY A 24 -1.40 -2.60 7.49
N PHE A 25 -2.34 -2.48 6.55
CA PHE A 25 -3.71 -2.08 6.85
C PHE A 25 -4.47 -3.09 7.69
N LYS A 26 -4.30 -4.39 7.44
CA LYS A 26 -4.91 -5.44 8.26
C LYS A 26 -4.44 -5.33 9.71
N THR A 27 -3.14 -5.18 9.92
CA THR A 27 -2.58 -5.04 11.27
C THR A 27 -3.02 -3.73 11.94
N CYS A 28 -3.11 -2.62 11.20
CA CYS A 28 -3.67 -1.36 11.75
C CYS A 28 -5.14 -1.55 12.17
N ALA A 29 -5.95 -2.25 11.39
CA ALA A 29 -7.35 -2.54 11.73
C ALA A 29 -7.49 -3.39 13.01
N GLU A 30 -6.52 -4.27 13.28
CA GLU A 30 -6.49 -5.09 14.50
C GLU A 30 -6.12 -4.26 15.75
N GLN A 31 -5.38 -3.16 15.58
CA GLN A 31 -4.85 -2.34 16.69
C GLN A 31 -5.70 -1.11 17.03
N VAL A 32 -6.60 -0.66 16.14
CA VAL A 32 -7.50 0.46 16.43
C VAL A 32 -8.83 -0.02 17.02
N GLU A 33 -9.32 0.76 17.98
CA GLU A 33 -10.61 0.52 18.65
C GLU A 33 -11.76 1.27 17.98
N THR A 34 -11.48 2.43 17.37
CA THR A 34 -12.52 3.27 16.78
C THR A 34 -13.11 2.61 15.53
N SER A 35 -14.41 2.30 15.57
CA SER A 35 -15.09 1.45 14.57
C SER A 35 -14.98 2.00 13.13
N ASN A 36 -15.09 3.31 12.94
CA ASN A 36 -14.94 3.93 11.61
C ASN A 36 -13.51 3.84 11.07
N VAL A 37 -12.48 4.00 11.92
CA VAL A 37 -11.06 3.86 11.55
C VAL A 37 -10.76 2.39 11.22
N LYS A 38 -11.29 1.46 12.00
CA LYS A 38 -11.19 0.01 11.76
C LYS A 38 -11.79 -0.38 10.41
N GLN A 39 -13.00 0.10 10.11
CA GLN A 39 -13.68 -0.17 8.84
C GLN A 39 -12.93 0.43 7.66
N LEU A 40 -12.38 1.64 7.82
CA LEU A 40 -11.52 2.25 6.82
C LEU A 40 -10.31 1.35 6.52
N PHE A 41 -9.53 0.97 7.53
CA PHE A 41 -8.35 0.13 7.33
C PHE A 41 -8.69 -1.24 6.71
N ALA A 42 -9.78 -1.88 7.14
CA ALA A 42 -10.25 -3.12 6.51
C ALA A 42 -10.58 -2.93 5.02
N SER A 43 -11.27 -1.84 4.68
CA SER A 43 -11.57 -1.50 3.28
C SER A 43 -10.29 -1.23 2.47
N ARG A 44 -9.25 -0.64 3.07
CA ARG A 44 -7.95 -0.43 2.40
C ARG A 44 -7.19 -1.72 2.17
N SER A 45 -7.15 -2.59 3.17
CA SER A 45 -6.56 -3.93 3.03
C SER A 45 -7.19 -4.68 1.86
N ALA A 46 -8.52 -4.65 1.73
CA ALA A 46 -9.24 -5.25 0.61
C ALA A 46 -8.87 -4.63 -0.75
N GLY A 47 -8.75 -3.30 -0.83
CA GLY A 47 -8.34 -2.59 -2.05
C GLY A 47 -6.89 -2.91 -2.47
N CYS A 48 -5.99 -3.08 -1.49
CA CYS A 48 -4.62 -3.54 -1.74
C CYS A 48 -4.59 -4.97 -2.30
N ALA A 49 -5.42 -5.87 -1.76
CA ALA A 49 -5.55 -7.23 -2.28
C ALA A 49 -6.11 -7.26 -3.71
N GLU A 50 -7.06 -6.38 -4.05
CA GLU A 50 -7.55 -6.19 -5.42
C GLU A 50 -6.44 -5.69 -6.36
N ALA A 51 -5.70 -4.66 -5.95
CA ALA A 51 -4.57 -4.14 -6.72
C ALA A 51 -3.52 -5.22 -6.98
N ALA A 52 -3.18 -6.03 -5.97
CA ALA A 52 -2.24 -7.14 -6.12
C ALA A 52 -2.70 -8.15 -7.19
N ARG A 53 -3.97 -8.57 -7.20
CA ARG A 53 -4.51 -9.51 -8.20
C ARG A 53 -4.45 -8.97 -9.63
N GLU A 54 -4.71 -7.68 -9.81
CA GLU A 54 -4.61 -7.03 -11.12
C GLU A 54 -3.17 -6.98 -11.61
N LEU A 55 -2.23 -6.65 -10.71
CA LEU A 55 -0.80 -6.61 -11.03
C LEU A 55 -0.26 -8.01 -11.37
N GLU A 56 -0.65 -9.05 -10.61
CA GLU A 56 -0.33 -10.45 -10.91
C GLU A 56 -0.78 -10.85 -12.32
N THR A 57 -2.00 -10.47 -12.68
CA THR A 57 -2.56 -10.75 -14.01
C THR A 57 -1.73 -10.09 -15.11
N LEU A 58 -1.37 -8.81 -14.94
CA LEU A 58 -0.52 -8.11 -15.90
C LEU A 58 0.89 -8.72 -15.97
N ILE A 59 1.49 -9.11 -14.85
CA ILE A 59 2.82 -9.74 -14.84
C ILE A 59 2.82 -11.01 -15.70
N VAL A 60 1.83 -11.88 -15.52
CA VAL A 60 1.69 -13.10 -16.33
C VAL A 60 1.43 -12.77 -17.80
N GLN A 61 0.57 -11.79 -18.10
CA GLN A 61 0.28 -11.35 -19.48
C GLN A 61 1.56 -10.88 -20.21
N TYR A 62 2.47 -10.22 -19.49
CA TYR A 62 3.75 -9.76 -20.04
C TYR A 62 4.86 -10.83 -20.03
N GLY A 63 4.54 -12.05 -19.61
CA GLY A 63 5.43 -13.21 -19.62
C GLY A 63 6.35 -13.30 -18.40
N GLY A 64 6.03 -12.58 -17.32
CA GLY A 64 6.77 -12.61 -16.06
C GLY A 64 6.18 -13.56 -15.03
N GLU A 65 6.96 -13.79 -13.97
CA GLU A 65 6.49 -14.49 -12.77
C GLU A 65 6.14 -13.45 -11.69
N PRO A 66 4.92 -13.49 -11.12
CA PRO A 66 4.59 -12.62 -10.01
C PRO A 66 5.46 -12.96 -8.80
N ALA A 67 5.99 -11.93 -8.15
CA ALA A 67 6.71 -12.07 -6.90
C ALA A 67 5.85 -12.86 -5.91
N SER A 68 6.46 -13.67 -5.05
CA SER A 68 5.76 -14.50 -4.06
C SER A 68 5.59 -13.81 -2.70
N GLY A 69 6.08 -12.57 -2.55
CA GLY A 69 5.94 -11.80 -1.31
C GLY A 69 6.86 -12.33 -0.21
N GLY A 70 8.17 -12.25 -0.44
CA GLY A 70 9.16 -12.84 0.47
C GLY A 70 10.51 -12.13 0.49
N THR A 71 10.67 -10.99 -0.20
CA THR A 71 11.95 -10.28 -0.18
C THR A 71 12.29 -9.83 1.24
N ALA A 72 13.58 -9.84 1.59
CA ALA A 72 14.07 -9.34 2.88
C ALA A 72 13.66 -7.86 3.11
N ALA A 73 13.48 -7.09 2.03
CA ALA A 73 12.92 -5.74 2.07
C ALA A 73 11.45 -5.72 2.49
N GLY A 74 10.60 -6.60 1.94
CA GLY A 74 9.21 -6.77 2.40
C GLY A 74 9.12 -7.28 3.84
N ALA A 75 10.04 -8.15 4.28
CA ALA A 75 10.08 -8.61 5.68
C ALA A 75 10.46 -7.47 6.65
N LEU A 76 11.41 -6.61 6.26
CA LEU A 76 11.78 -5.40 7.02
C LEU A 76 10.64 -4.37 7.03
N HIS A 77 9.89 -4.23 5.92
CA HIS A 77 8.72 -3.35 5.88
C HIS A 77 7.57 -3.89 6.74
N ARG A 78 7.30 -5.20 6.74
CA ARG A 78 6.35 -5.81 7.68
C ARG A 78 6.79 -5.66 9.15
N GLY A 79 8.08 -5.46 9.40
CA GLY A 79 8.68 -5.22 10.71
C GLY A 79 8.39 -3.86 11.35
N TRP A 80 7.99 -2.81 10.61
CA TRP A 80 7.69 -1.51 11.23
C TRP A 80 6.35 -1.51 11.98
N VAL A 81 5.43 -2.42 11.66
CA VAL A 81 4.09 -2.51 12.25
C VAL A 81 4.07 -3.29 13.57
N GLN A 82 5.05 -4.16 13.82
CA GLN A 82 5.15 -4.90 15.09
C GLN A 82 5.57 -4.05 16.29
N VAL A 83 5.97 -2.79 16.11
CA VAL A 83 6.72 -2.03 17.14
C VAL A 83 5.87 -1.11 18.03
N LYS A 84 4.57 -0.90 17.80
CA LYS A 84 3.79 0.03 18.64
C LYS A 84 2.52 -0.55 19.25
N GLY A 85 2.69 -1.60 20.06
CA GLY A 85 1.75 -1.91 21.13
C GLY A 85 1.88 -0.88 22.27
N ALA A 86 1.12 0.22 22.20
CA ALA A 86 0.92 1.11 23.34
C ALA A 86 -0.58 1.23 23.60
N VAL A 87 -0.98 1.18 24.87
CA VAL A 87 -2.37 1.19 25.32
C VAL A 87 -2.77 2.65 25.60
N GLY A 88 -3.71 3.23 24.83
CA GLY A 88 -4.26 4.59 25.05
C GLY A 88 -4.62 5.34 23.75
N ALA A 89 -5.29 6.50 23.83
CA ALA A 89 -5.66 7.32 22.65
C ALA A 89 -4.45 7.82 21.83
N ASP A 90 -3.30 7.99 22.50
CA ASP A 90 -2.00 8.26 21.85
C ASP A 90 -1.58 7.12 20.89
N SER A 91 -2.08 5.90 21.09
CA SER A 91 -1.79 4.77 20.21
C SER A 91 -2.49 4.88 18.88
N GLU A 92 -3.76 5.33 18.84
CA GLU A 92 -4.48 5.50 17.58
C GLU A 92 -3.88 6.61 16.73
N LEU A 93 -3.53 7.76 17.34
CA LEU A 93 -2.79 8.82 16.65
C LEU A 93 -1.45 8.31 16.10
N SER A 94 -0.69 7.58 16.93
CA SER A 94 0.59 7.01 16.49
C SER A 94 0.43 5.95 15.39
N ILE A 95 -0.66 5.18 15.38
CA ILE A 95 -0.98 4.22 14.31
C ILE A 95 -1.28 4.99 13.02
N LEU A 96 -2.12 6.02 13.07
CA LEU A 96 -2.46 6.85 11.92
C LEU A 96 -1.23 7.55 11.33
N GLU A 97 -0.34 8.10 12.17
CA GLU A 97 0.93 8.71 11.73
C GLU A 97 1.87 7.72 11.07
N SER A 98 1.93 6.49 11.56
CA SER A 98 2.78 5.45 10.99
C SER A 98 2.20 4.94 9.67
N CYS A 99 0.87 4.81 9.60
CA CYS A 99 0.13 4.43 8.41
C CYS A 99 0.29 5.45 7.28
N GLU A 100 0.15 6.74 7.57
CA GLU A 100 0.37 7.81 6.57
C GLU A 100 1.79 7.78 5.99
N LYS A 101 2.82 7.57 6.82
CA LYS A 101 4.21 7.40 6.35
C LYS A 101 4.37 6.18 5.43
N GLY A 102 3.66 5.10 5.72
CA GLY A 102 3.59 3.92 4.85
C GLY A 102 2.97 4.27 3.49
N GLU A 103 1.86 5.00 3.50
CA GLU A 103 1.18 5.44 2.28
C GLU A 103 2.01 6.43 1.45
N ASP A 104 2.77 7.34 2.08
CA ASP A 104 3.74 8.20 1.39
C ASP A 104 4.76 7.37 0.59
N ALA A 105 5.28 6.31 1.20
CA ALA A 105 6.21 5.39 0.53
C ALA A 105 5.52 4.61 -0.60
N ALA A 106 4.26 4.22 -0.44
CA ALA A 106 3.47 3.58 -1.49
C ALA A 106 3.23 4.51 -2.68
N ILE A 107 2.83 5.76 -2.43
CA ILE A 107 2.64 6.78 -3.46
C ILE A 107 3.95 7.07 -4.20
N ALA A 108 5.08 7.11 -3.49
CA ALA A 108 6.38 7.29 -4.11
C ALA A 108 6.72 6.18 -5.12
N ARG A 109 6.37 4.92 -4.82
CA ARG A 109 6.55 3.78 -5.74
C ARG A 109 5.66 3.89 -6.97
N TYR A 110 4.39 4.25 -6.82
CA TYR A 110 3.51 4.52 -7.98
C TYR A 110 4.04 5.68 -8.84
N ARG A 111 4.48 6.78 -8.21
CA ARG A 111 5.08 7.91 -8.94
C ARG A 111 6.36 7.54 -9.66
N LYS A 112 7.17 6.63 -9.10
CA LYS A 112 8.36 6.09 -9.76
C LYS A 112 7.94 5.25 -10.97
N ALA A 113 7.01 4.31 -10.81
CA ALA A 113 6.52 3.47 -11.90
C ALA A 113 5.95 4.28 -13.07
N LEU A 114 5.20 5.35 -12.81
CA LEU A 114 4.59 6.18 -13.86
C LEU A 114 5.59 7.01 -14.68
N LYS A 115 6.84 7.14 -14.21
CA LYS A 115 7.94 7.78 -14.97
C LYS A 115 8.58 6.83 -15.98
N GLU A 116 8.38 5.53 -15.83
CA GLU A 116 8.89 4.53 -16.77
C GLU A 116 8.04 4.51 -18.04
N GLU A 117 8.61 4.02 -19.14
CA GLU A 117 7.86 3.75 -20.36
C GLU A 117 7.03 2.48 -20.15
N LEU A 118 5.72 2.67 -20.02
CA LEU A 118 4.74 1.61 -19.77
C LEU A 118 3.78 1.50 -20.94
N PRO A 119 3.46 0.29 -21.39
CA PRO A 119 2.35 0.05 -22.32
C PRO A 119 1.04 0.67 -21.84
N ALA A 120 0.17 1.05 -22.77
CA ALA A 120 -1.02 1.85 -22.45
C ALA A 120 -2.00 1.15 -21.50
N ASP A 121 -2.17 -0.17 -21.63
CA ASP A 121 -2.98 -1.01 -20.74
C ASP A 121 -2.42 -1.03 -19.32
N VAL A 122 -1.09 -1.21 -19.18
CA VAL A 122 -0.39 -1.18 -17.90
C VAL A 122 -0.47 0.20 -17.26
N ARG A 123 -0.15 1.26 -18.02
CA ARG A 123 -0.20 2.64 -17.53
C ARG A 123 -1.58 2.99 -16.98
N THR A 124 -2.65 2.61 -17.69
CA THR A 124 -4.03 2.86 -17.26
C THR A 124 -4.32 2.25 -15.88
N VAL A 125 -3.87 1.01 -15.64
CA VAL A 125 -4.04 0.34 -14.34
C VAL A 125 -3.21 1.03 -13.26
N VAL A 126 -1.95 1.35 -13.54
CA VAL A 126 -1.04 2.00 -12.57
C VAL A 126 -1.54 3.40 -12.19
N GLU A 127 -2.04 4.19 -13.15
CA GLU A 127 -2.61 5.53 -12.88
C GLU A 127 -3.86 5.45 -11.99
N ARG A 128 -4.77 4.51 -12.27
CA ARG A 128 -5.96 4.30 -11.43
C ARG A 128 -5.57 3.87 -10.02
N GLN A 129 -4.64 2.94 -9.87
CA GLN A 129 -4.19 2.49 -8.55
C GLN A 129 -3.45 3.61 -7.80
N ALA A 130 -2.63 4.41 -8.48
CA ALA A 130 -1.96 5.58 -7.91
C ALA A 130 -2.95 6.63 -7.39
N ALA A 131 -4.01 6.92 -8.16
CA ALA A 131 -5.09 7.81 -7.71
C ALA A 131 -5.83 7.24 -6.50
N GLY A 132 -6.04 5.92 -6.46
CA GLY A 132 -6.57 5.21 -5.30
C GLY A 132 -5.68 5.40 -4.06
N ALA A 133 -4.38 5.15 -4.18
CA ALA A 133 -3.41 5.33 -3.10
C ALA A 133 -3.36 6.79 -2.60
N GLN A 134 -3.39 7.78 -3.49
CA GLN A 134 -3.44 9.19 -3.10
C GLN A 134 -4.70 9.52 -2.29
N LYS A 135 -5.86 9.03 -2.73
CA LYS A 135 -7.12 9.19 -2.00
C LYS A 135 -7.06 8.52 -0.62
N ASN A 136 -6.46 7.33 -0.52
CA ASN A 136 -6.29 6.62 0.74
C ASN A 136 -5.45 7.43 1.73
N HIS A 137 -4.29 7.89 1.29
CA HIS A 137 -3.40 8.75 2.06
C HIS A 137 -4.13 9.98 2.59
N ASP A 138 -4.87 10.68 1.73
CA ASP A 138 -5.60 11.89 2.13
C ASP A 138 -6.63 11.59 3.24
N GLN A 139 -7.34 10.46 3.15
CA GLN A 139 -8.29 10.05 4.19
C GLN A 139 -7.60 9.71 5.53
N ILE A 140 -6.43 9.08 5.51
CA ILE A 140 -5.66 8.76 6.72
C ILE A 140 -5.08 10.03 7.33
N ARG A 141 -4.54 10.93 6.51
CA ARG A 141 -4.07 12.26 6.93
C ARG A 141 -5.17 13.04 7.62
N ASP A 142 -6.38 13.05 7.05
CA ASP A 142 -7.50 13.79 7.60
C ASP A 142 -7.96 13.19 8.95
N LEU A 143 -8.02 11.86 9.08
CA LEU A 143 -8.28 11.20 10.37
C LEU A 143 -7.19 11.49 11.40
N ARG A 144 -5.92 11.43 11.02
CA ARG A 144 -4.78 11.78 11.88
C ARG A 144 -4.92 13.22 12.38
N ASN A 145 -5.30 14.16 11.51
CA ASN A 145 -5.50 15.56 11.89
C ASN A 145 -6.62 15.71 12.92
N VAL A 146 -7.72 14.98 12.75
CA VAL A 146 -8.83 14.94 13.72
C VAL A 146 -8.35 14.37 15.05
N ALA A 147 -7.67 13.23 15.05
CA ALA A 147 -7.13 12.60 16.26
C ALA A 147 -6.12 13.50 17.00
N ARG A 148 -5.25 14.21 16.25
CA ARG A 148 -4.28 15.15 16.81
C ARG A 148 -4.94 16.38 17.45
N ALA A 149 -6.08 16.83 16.94
CA ALA A 149 -6.79 17.97 17.50
C ALA A 149 -7.59 17.63 18.78
N GLN A 150 -7.78 16.35 19.08
CA GLN A 150 -8.50 15.86 20.25
C GLN A 150 -7.59 15.46 21.43
N ASN A 151 -6.27 15.38 21.19
CA ASN A 151 -5.23 15.19 22.21
C ASN A 151 -4.64 16.55 22.62
#